data_AF-A0AAW1DTL6-F1
#
_entry.id   AF-A0AAW1DTL6-F1
#
_cell.length_a   1.000
_cell.length_b   1.000
_cell.length_c   1.000
_cell.angle_alpha   90.00
_cell.angle_beta   90.00
_cell.angle_gamma   90.00
#
_symmetry.space_group_name_H-M   'P 1'
#
loop_
_entity.id
_entity.type
_entity.pdbx_description
1 polymer ?
#
loop_
_entity_poly.entity_id
_entity_poly.type
_entity_poly.pdbx_seq_one_letter_code
_entity_poly.pdbx_strand_id
1 'polypeptide(L)'
;MASCLALQAYSAAWQAKGIPVGWWRGNSLCTLQCPDRSSPMECVDSSGNSCPALLQPASSATGCSEGCECHNGNVFDGSECVPYGRCGCVHRDMYIKMDEQLYIEEMLVPPSVGCSVRRQPAVWGVL
;
A
#
# COMPACT_ATOMS: atom_id res chain seq x y z
N MET A 1 22.38 -15.78 2.95
CA MET A 1 21.26 -14.81 3.14
C MET A 1 21.74 -13.44 3.63
N ALA A 2 22.78 -13.33 4.47
CA ALA A 2 23.29 -12.02 4.96
C ALA A 2 23.83 -11.07 3.86
N SER A 3 24.32 -11.59 2.73
CA SER A 3 24.85 -10.79 1.60
C SER A 3 23.77 -10.01 0.82
N CYS A 4 22.55 -10.52 0.76
CA CYS A 4 21.44 -9.87 0.03
C CYS A 4 20.98 -8.58 0.71
N LEU A 5 20.91 -8.59 2.04
CA LEU A 5 20.51 -7.43 2.83
C LEU A 5 21.54 -6.29 2.70
N ALA A 6 22.83 -6.63 2.63
CA ALA A 6 23.89 -5.64 2.42
C ALA A 6 23.79 -4.97 1.04
N LEU A 7 23.56 -5.76 -0.01
CA LEU A 7 23.37 -5.23 -1.37
C LEU A 7 22.10 -4.37 -1.48
N GLN A 8 21.01 -4.79 -0.84
CA GLN A 8 19.76 -4.03 -0.78
C GLN A 8 19.92 -2.71 -0.02
N ALA A 9 20.62 -2.71 1.11
CA ALA A 9 20.90 -1.48 1.85
C ALA A 9 21.78 -0.53 1.04
N TYR A 10 22.75 -1.07 0.31
CA TYR A 10 23.61 -0.30 -0.57
C TYR A 10 22.82 0.30 -1.75
N SER A 11 21.99 -0.48 -2.44
CA SER A 11 21.16 0.01 -3.55
C SER A 11 20.18 1.09 -3.08
N ALA A 12 19.49 0.87 -1.97
CA ALA A 12 18.56 1.83 -1.39
C ALA A 12 19.26 3.16 -1.02
N ALA A 13 20.47 3.11 -0.45
CA ALA A 13 21.23 4.32 -0.09
C ALA A 13 21.65 5.14 -1.32
N TRP A 14 21.87 4.49 -2.46
CA TRP A 14 22.19 5.15 -3.73
C TRP A 14 20.96 5.75 -4.39
N GLN A 15 19.85 5.00 -4.41
CA GLN A 15 18.57 5.48 -4.91
C GLN A 15 18.03 6.67 -4.10
N ALA A 16 18.21 6.67 -2.78
CA ALA A 16 17.87 7.81 -1.92
C ALA A 16 18.67 9.09 -2.25
N LYS A 17 19.82 8.95 -2.93
CA LYS A 17 20.62 10.08 -3.46
C LYS A 17 20.29 10.40 -4.91
N GLY A 18 19.27 9.77 -5.49
CA GLY A 18 18.89 9.91 -6.90
C GLY A 18 19.88 9.26 -7.87
N ILE A 19 20.76 8.37 -7.39
CA ILE A 19 21.73 7.69 -8.25
C ILE A 19 21.08 6.40 -8.77
N PRO A 20 20.98 6.20 -10.10
CA PRO A 20 20.40 4.99 -10.65
C PRO A 20 21.28 3.78 -10.33
N VAL A 21 20.65 2.71 -9.84
CA VAL A 21 21.27 1.42 -9.57
C VAL A 21 20.61 0.41 -10.48
N GLY A 22 21.36 -0.24 -11.35
CA GLY A 22 20.81 -1.26 -12.25
C GLY A 22 20.32 -2.51 -11.50
N TRP A 23 19.60 -3.37 -12.21
CA TRP A 23 19.02 -4.59 -11.67
C TRP A 23 20.08 -5.63 -11.21
N TRP A 24 20.52 -5.52 -9.96
CA TRP A 24 21.54 -6.40 -9.35
C TRP A 24 20.97 -7.76 -8.92
N ARG A 25 19.65 -7.90 -8.85
CA ARG A 25 18.99 -9.15 -8.42
C ARG A 25 18.90 -10.23 -9.50
N GLY A 26 18.96 -9.87 -10.78
CA GLY A 26 18.70 -10.77 -11.91
C GLY A 26 19.61 -12.00 -12.03
N ASN A 27 20.82 -11.92 -11.47
CA ASN A 27 21.80 -13.00 -11.46
C ASN A 27 22.12 -13.52 -10.05
N SER A 28 21.34 -13.14 -9.05
CA SER A 28 21.60 -13.42 -7.65
C SER A 28 20.58 -14.40 -7.07
N LEU A 29 20.95 -15.10 -5.99
CA LEU A 29 20.01 -15.87 -5.16
C LEU A 29 19.09 -14.96 -4.30
N CYS A 30 19.13 -13.64 -4.53
CA CYS A 30 18.43 -12.64 -3.74
C CYS A 30 17.12 -12.22 -4.43
N THR A 31 16.21 -13.17 -4.66
CA THR A 31 14.91 -12.89 -5.28
C THR A 31 14.07 -11.98 -4.38
N LEU A 32 13.48 -10.94 -4.96
CA LEU A 32 12.47 -10.12 -4.29
C LEU A 32 11.14 -10.86 -4.33
N GLN A 33 10.55 -11.15 -3.17
CA GLN A 33 9.22 -11.74 -3.10
C GLN A 33 8.18 -10.63 -3.14
N CYS A 34 7.32 -10.69 -4.16
CA CYS A 34 6.26 -9.74 -4.38
C CYS A 34 4.89 -10.38 -4.16
N PRO A 35 3.89 -9.64 -3.63
CA PRO A 35 2.53 -10.14 -3.46
C PRO A 35 1.89 -10.47 -4.82
N ASP A 36 0.77 -11.20 -4.78
CA ASP A 36 0.02 -11.53 -5.98
C ASP A 36 -0.29 -10.27 -6.82
N ARG A 37 -0.18 -10.42 -8.14
CA ARG A 37 -0.42 -9.35 -9.13
C ARG A 37 0.54 -8.17 -9.03
N SER A 38 1.77 -8.43 -8.61
CA SER A 38 2.86 -7.46 -8.68
C SER A 38 4.14 -8.09 -9.23
N SER A 39 4.96 -7.24 -9.82
CA SER A 39 6.25 -7.63 -10.41
C SER A 39 7.37 -6.88 -9.70
N PRO A 40 8.52 -7.52 -9.49
CA PRO A 40 9.68 -6.85 -8.95
C PRO A 40 10.22 -5.85 -9.97
N MET A 41 10.56 -4.65 -9.49
CA MET A 41 11.06 -3.56 -10.32
C MET A 41 12.19 -2.82 -9.61
N GLU A 42 13.13 -2.31 -10.39
CA GLU A 42 14.30 -1.56 -9.88
C GLU A 42 13.91 -0.22 -9.25
N CYS A 43 12.82 0.39 -9.72
CA CYS A 43 12.44 1.76 -9.41
C CYS A 43 10.91 1.82 -9.37
N VAL A 44 10.34 1.59 -8.18
CA VAL A 44 8.91 1.72 -7.91
C VAL A 44 8.66 3.08 -7.27
N ASP A 45 7.73 3.83 -7.87
CA ASP A 45 7.19 5.04 -7.28
C ASP A 45 6.10 4.66 -6.28
N SER A 46 6.41 4.81 -4.98
CA SER A 46 5.49 4.49 -3.89
C SER A 46 4.37 5.52 -3.71
N SER A 47 4.43 6.67 -4.39
CA SER A 47 3.52 7.79 -4.18
C SER A 47 2.31 7.83 -5.11
N GLY A 48 2.38 7.16 -6.27
CA GLY A 48 1.31 7.25 -7.29
C GLY A 48 0.26 6.13 -7.27
N ASN A 49 0.65 4.91 -6.89
CA ASN A 49 -0.16 3.71 -7.16
C ASN A 49 -0.69 3.01 -5.90
N SER A 50 -1.13 3.78 -4.90
CA SER A 50 -1.82 3.22 -3.72
C SER A 50 -3.24 3.75 -3.59
N CYS A 51 -4.17 2.91 -3.10
CA CYS A 51 -5.54 3.30 -2.82
C CYS A 51 -5.66 4.57 -1.94
N PRO A 52 -4.90 4.72 -0.83
CA PRO A 52 -4.94 5.96 -0.06
C PRO A 52 -4.41 7.18 -0.82
N ALA A 53 -3.36 7.03 -1.64
CA ALA A 53 -2.81 8.15 -2.43
C ALA A 53 -3.79 8.64 -3.51
N LEU A 54 -4.61 7.75 -4.06
CA LEU A 54 -5.66 8.11 -5.03
C LEU A 54 -6.84 8.85 -4.37
N LEU A 55 -7.12 8.54 -3.12
CA LEU A 55 -8.21 9.15 -2.34
C LEU A 55 -7.79 10.45 -1.66
N GLN A 56 -6.51 10.58 -1.34
CA GLN A 56 -5.90 11.77 -0.79
C GLN A 56 -4.53 11.96 -1.46
N PRO A 57 -4.42 12.80 -2.50
CA PRO A 57 -3.15 13.07 -3.16
C PRO A 57 -2.25 13.85 -2.20
N ALA A 58 -1.59 13.13 -1.29
CA ALA A 58 -0.49 13.66 -0.52
C ALA A 58 0.71 13.86 -1.44
N SER A 59 1.57 14.81 -1.05
CA SER A 59 2.79 15.19 -1.77
C SER A 59 3.49 13.99 -2.41
N SER A 60 3.66 14.03 -3.73
CA SER A 60 4.43 13.04 -4.48
C SER A 60 5.81 12.89 -3.82
N ALA A 61 6.09 11.70 -3.31
CA ALA A 61 7.43 11.39 -2.86
C ALA A 61 8.33 11.45 -4.09
N THR A 62 9.23 12.45 -4.13
CA THR A 62 10.12 12.61 -5.28
C THR A 62 11.26 11.60 -5.12
N GLY A 63 11.08 10.41 -5.68
CA GLY A 63 12.06 9.34 -5.63
C GLY A 63 11.45 7.98 -5.86
N CYS A 64 12.26 7.04 -6.34
CA CYS A 64 11.85 5.65 -6.46
C CYS A 64 12.78 4.77 -5.63
N SER A 65 12.26 3.61 -5.24
CA SER A 65 13.04 2.59 -4.56
C SER A 65 12.76 1.24 -5.20
N GLU A 66 13.74 0.36 -5.13
CA GLU A 66 13.54 -1.03 -5.52
C GLU A 66 12.37 -1.65 -4.73
N GLY A 67 11.43 -2.25 -5.44
CA GLY A 67 10.19 -2.71 -4.83
C GLY A 67 9.32 -3.54 -5.77
N CYS A 68 8.08 -3.73 -5.39
CA CYS A 68 7.09 -4.44 -6.19
C CYS A 68 6.12 -3.43 -6.82
N GLU A 69 6.03 -3.43 -8.13
CA GLU A 69 5.05 -2.62 -8.87
C GLU A 69 3.81 -3.47 -9.16
N CYS A 70 2.62 -2.95 -8.84
CA CYS A 70 1.36 -3.59 -9.18
C CYS A 70 1.18 -3.64 -10.71
N HIS A 71 0.60 -4.72 -11.22
CA HIS A 71 0.25 -4.82 -12.65
C HIS A 71 -0.73 -3.71 -13.05
N ASN A 72 -0.74 -3.36 -14.34
CA ASN A 72 -1.62 -2.31 -14.87
C ASN A 72 -3.10 -2.58 -14.54
N GLY A 73 -3.79 -1.57 -14.01
CA GLY A 73 -5.18 -1.67 -13.52
C GLY A 73 -5.31 -2.08 -12.04
N ASN A 74 -4.19 -2.41 -11.38
CA ASN A 74 -4.13 -2.70 -9.96
C ASN A 74 -3.39 -1.61 -9.19
N VAL A 75 -3.75 -1.47 -7.92
CA VAL A 75 -3.25 -0.46 -6.99
C VAL A 75 -2.98 -1.10 -5.64
N PHE A 76 -1.99 -0.59 -4.92
CA PHE A 76 -1.59 -1.13 -3.64
C PHE A 76 -2.57 -0.67 -2.55
N ASP A 77 -3.24 -1.62 -1.89
CA ASP A 77 -4.14 -1.37 -0.77
C ASP A 77 -3.38 -1.11 0.55
N GLY A 78 -2.12 -1.55 0.64
CA GLY A 78 -1.34 -1.55 1.89
C GLY A 78 -0.79 -2.93 2.23
N SER A 79 -1.39 -3.99 1.67
CA SER A 79 -0.90 -5.38 1.79
C SER A 79 -0.76 -6.10 0.45
N GLU A 80 -1.67 -5.87 -0.50
CA GLU A 80 -1.72 -6.55 -1.78
C GLU A 80 -2.13 -5.60 -2.91
N CYS A 81 -1.93 -6.04 -4.16
CA CYS A 81 -2.34 -5.30 -5.35
C CYS A 81 -3.76 -5.69 -5.75
N VAL A 82 -4.72 -4.80 -5.46
CA VAL A 82 -6.13 -5.00 -5.78
C VAL A 82 -6.53 -4.20 -7.03
N PRO A 83 -7.55 -4.63 -7.78
CA PRO A 83 -8.15 -3.78 -8.82
C PRO A 83 -8.65 -2.46 -8.22
N TYR A 84 -8.59 -1.36 -8.97
CA TYR A 84 -9.05 -0.05 -8.49
C TYR A 84 -10.48 -0.06 -7.88
N GLY A 85 -11.40 -0.81 -8.49
CA GLY A 85 -12.77 -0.97 -7.97
C GLY A 85 -12.87 -1.73 -6.64
N ARG A 86 -11.76 -2.28 -6.15
CA ARG A 86 -11.63 -2.91 -4.83
C ARG A 86 -10.83 -2.07 -3.83
N CYS A 87 -10.53 -0.81 -4.13
CA CYS A 87 -10.10 0.10 -3.08
C CYS A 87 -11.25 0.28 -2.08
N GLY A 88 -10.90 0.29 -0.79
CA GLY A 88 -11.83 0.72 0.23
C GLY A 88 -11.97 2.25 0.28
N CYS A 89 -12.18 2.80 1.47
CA CYS A 89 -12.55 4.20 1.67
C CYS A 89 -11.63 4.90 2.68
N VAL A 90 -11.55 6.24 2.63
CA VAL A 90 -10.82 7.03 3.64
C VAL A 90 -11.82 7.72 4.55
N HIS A 91 -11.65 7.56 5.87
CA HIS A 91 -12.45 8.23 6.89
C HIS A 91 -11.53 8.88 7.92
N ARG A 92 -11.63 10.21 8.13
CA ARG A 92 -10.76 10.97 9.06
C ARG A 92 -9.27 10.66 8.85
N ASP A 93 -8.81 10.73 7.59
CA ASP A 93 -7.42 10.44 7.17
C ASP A 93 -6.97 8.98 7.40
N MET A 94 -7.89 8.07 7.74
CA MET A 94 -7.63 6.64 7.89
C MET A 94 -8.19 5.87 6.71
N TYR A 95 -7.35 5.10 6.03
CA TYR A 95 -7.76 4.17 4.98
C TYR A 95 -8.37 2.89 5.59
N ILE A 96 -9.53 2.51 5.09
CA ILE A 96 -10.31 1.32 5.48
C ILE A 96 -10.44 0.46 4.22
N LYS A 97 -10.10 -0.83 4.29
CA LYS A 97 -10.16 -1.74 3.12
C LYS A 97 -11.60 -2.13 2.73
N MET A 98 -11.78 -2.66 1.51
CA MET A 98 -13.10 -2.94 0.93
C MET A 98 -13.98 -3.95 1.71
N ASP A 99 -13.40 -4.72 2.63
CA ASP A 99 -14.12 -5.70 3.45
C ASP A 99 -13.86 -5.52 4.96
N GLU A 100 -13.16 -4.44 5.35
CA GLU A 100 -12.89 -4.13 6.74
C GLU A 100 -14.05 -3.34 7.38
N GLN A 101 -14.43 -3.73 8.59
CA GLN A 101 -15.43 -3.04 9.40
C GLN A 101 -14.76 -2.41 10.61
N LEU A 102 -14.87 -1.10 10.75
CA LEU A 102 -14.43 -0.38 11.94
C LEU A 102 -15.62 -0.09 12.85
N TYR A 103 -15.47 -0.44 14.13
CA TYR A 103 -16.39 -0.04 15.19
C TYR A 103 -15.87 1.26 15.80
N ILE A 104 -16.45 2.39 15.41
CA ILE A 104 -16.09 3.70 15.98
C ILE A 104 -17.21 4.10 16.92
N GLU A 105 -16.87 4.32 18.19
CA GLU A 105 -17.75 4.99 19.16
C GLU A 105 -17.81 6.48 18.76
N GLU A 106 -19.01 6.95 18.39
CA GLU A 106 -19.37 8.28 17.87
C GLU A 106 -19.14 8.54 16.35
N MET A 107 -20.02 9.21 15.60
CA MET A 107 -21.47 9.43 15.58
C MET A 107 -21.72 10.07 14.19
N LEU A 108 -22.62 9.49 13.38
CA LEU A 108 -23.22 10.08 12.16
C LEU A 108 -22.28 10.81 11.18
N VAL A 109 -21.69 10.05 10.26
CA VAL A 109 -21.12 10.61 9.02
C VAL A 109 -22.21 10.55 7.94
N PRO A 110 -22.53 11.66 7.24
CA PRO A 110 -23.53 11.63 6.17
C PRO A 110 -23.09 10.71 5.02
N PRO A 111 -24.06 10.09 4.32
CA PRO A 111 -23.79 9.12 3.26
C PRO A 111 -23.37 9.85 1.99
N SER A 112 -22.11 10.23 1.91
CA SER A 112 -21.49 10.56 0.64
C SER A 112 -20.19 9.77 0.59
N VAL A 113 -20.21 8.76 -0.30
CA VAL A 113 -19.24 7.66 -0.55
C VAL A 113 -19.12 6.62 0.58
N GLY A 114 -19.81 5.50 0.38
CA GLY A 114 -20.11 4.49 1.39
C GLY A 114 -18.91 3.69 1.90
N CYS A 115 -18.67 3.80 3.21
CA CYS A 115 -18.12 2.73 4.03
C CYS A 115 -19.29 2.07 4.78
N SER A 116 -19.37 0.74 4.83
CA SER A 116 -20.36 0.04 5.67
C SER A 116 -19.90 0.05 7.14
N VAL A 117 -20.07 1.18 7.83
CA VAL A 117 -19.80 1.29 9.26
C VAL A 117 -20.96 0.67 10.03
N ARG A 118 -20.75 -0.49 10.66
CA ARG A 118 -21.76 -1.15 11.50
C ARG A 118 -21.69 -0.55 12.91
N ARG A 119 -22.79 0.02 13.41
CA ARG A 119 -22.89 0.33 14.85
C ARG A 119 -22.79 -0.98 15.63
N GLN A 120 -22.02 -1.03 16.71
CA GLN A 120 -22.23 -2.07 17.71
C GLN A 120 -23.68 -1.95 18.20
N PRO A 121 -24.49 -3.02 18.19
CA PRO A 121 -25.64 -3.02 19.07
C PRO A 121 -25.06 -2.90 20.48
N ALA A 122 -25.46 -1.85 21.21
CA ALA A 122 -25.19 -1.80 22.63
C ALA A 122 -25.73 -3.11 23.20
N VAL A 123 -24.84 -4.03 23.57
CA VAL A 123 -25.21 -5.25 24.28
C VAL A 123 -25.58 -4.76 25.68
N TRP A 124 -26.79 -4.23 25.81
CA TRP A 124 -27.47 -4.22 27.10
C TRP A 124 -27.68 -5.69 27.39
N GLY A 125 -26.86 -6.19 28.32
CA GLY A 125 -26.88 -7.57 28.75
C GLY A 125 -28.31 -8.03 28.94
N VAL A 126 -28.64 -9.10 28.22
CA VAL A 126 -29.72 -9.99 28.62
C VAL A 126 -29.27 -10.59 29.94
N LEU A 127 -29.82 -10.08 31.04
CA LEU A 127 -30.25 -10.78 32.27
C LEU A 127 -30.71 -9.75 33.31
#